data_AF-A0A2S2Q9W4-F1
#
_entry.id   AF-A0A2S2Q9W4-F1
#
_cell.length_a   1.000
_cell.length_b   1.000
_cell.length_c   1.000
_cell.angle_alpha   90.00
_cell.angle_beta   90.00
_cell.angle_gamma   90.00
#
_symmetry.space_group_name_H-M   'P 1'
#
loop_
_entity.id
_entity.type
_entity.pdbx_description
1 polymer ?
#
loop_
_entity_poly.entity_id
_entity_poly.type
_entity_poly.pdbx_seq_one_letter_code
_entity_poly.pdbx_strand_id
1 'polypeptide(L)'
;MVDAKYKFVAIDIESFGKEGDSGIILKSNMRQQILNGSFGFSQSSKFPESDKIVPYVIIGNEAFRLHKHIMKPYTRKSTRDNHLETVFNYRLSRVRNVSENAFGLLSQNFRIFYQPINLEATIIDDLIWVCCCLHKMLREGYLETNK
;
A
#
# COMPACT_ATOMS: atom_id res chain seq x y z
N MET A 1 -1.84 1.90 2.71
CA MET A 1 -2.28 0.69 1.97
C MET A 1 -3.49 1.02 1.12
N VAL A 2 -3.54 0.48 -0.10
CA VAL A 2 -4.60 0.76 -1.09
C VAL A 2 -5.13 -0.56 -1.67
N ASP A 3 -6.43 -0.65 -1.93
CA ASP A 3 -7.04 -1.79 -2.62
C ASP A 3 -7.01 -1.67 -4.16
N ALA A 4 -7.47 -2.71 -4.86
CA ALA A 4 -7.54 -2.72 -6.33
C ALA A 4 -8.47 -1.64 -6.94
N LYS A 5 -9.33 -1.02 -6.12
CA LYS A 5 -10.29 0.02 -6.51
C LYS A 5 -9.76 1.43 -6.19
N TYR A 6 -8.46 1.55 -5.90
CA TYR A 6 -7.80 2.81 -5.55
C TYR A 6 -8.32 3.43 -4.25
N LYS A 7 -8.87 2.63 -3.33
CA LYS A 7 -9.34 3.10 -2.03
C LYS A 7 -8.25 2.91 -0.98
N PHE A 8 -8.01 3.94 -0.17
CA PHE A 8 -7.16 3.83 1.00
C PHE A 8 -7.86 2.97 2.05
N VAL A 9 -7.25 1.84 2.42
CA VAL A 9 -7.82 0.88 3.38
C VAL A 9 -7.15 0.94 4.74
N ALA A 10 -5.89 1.36 4.79
CA ALA A 10 -5.16 1.59 6.01
C ALA A 10 -4.12 2.68 5.77
N ILE A 11 -3.97 3.59 6.72
CA ILE A 11 -3.09 4.74 6.64
C ILE A 11 -2.26 4.73 7.92
N ASP A 12 -0.94 4.83 7.77
CA ASP A 12 -0.01 5.04 8.86
C ASP A 12 0.82 6.25 8.45
N ILE A 13 0.71 7.33 9.23
CA ILE A 13 1.44 8.57 8.97
C ILE A 13 2.57 8.60 9.99
N GLU A 14 3.77 8.32 9.51
CA GLU A 14 4.96 8.26 10.37
C GLU A 14 5.67 9.62 10.43
N SER A 15 6.46 9.80 11.48
CA SER A 15 7.06 11.09 11.86
C SER A 15 7.99 11.70 10.81
N PHE A 16 7.95 13.02 10.71
CA PHE A 16 8.84 13.84 9.88
C PHE A 16 10.26 13.95 10.48
N GLY A 17 11.29 13.42 9.81
CA GLY A 17 12.68 13.55 10.26
C GLY A 17 13.67 12.59 9.60
N LYS A 18 14.98 12.92 9.63
CA LYS A 18 16.14 12.22 9.04
C LYS A 18 16.42 10.80 9.61
N GLU A 19 15.41 9.97 9.83
CA GLU A 19 15.65 8.53 10.03
C GLU A 19 15.50 7.85 8.66
N GLY A 20 16.54 7.14 8.20
CA GLY A 20 16.48 6.43 6.92
C GLY A 20 15.33 5.43 6.89
N ASP A 21 14.77 5.16 5.70
CA ASP A 21 13.60 4.30 5.47
C ASP A 21 13.62 2.98 6.28
N SER A 22 14.79 2.41 6.56
CA SER A 22 14.92 1.17 7.34
C SER A 22 14.57 1.30 8.83
N GLY A 23 14.77 2.46 9.45
CA GLY A 23 14.54 2.73 10.88
C GLY A 23 13.10 3.11 11.22
N ILE A 24 12.49 3.93 10.36
CA ILE A 24 11.08 4.33 10.49
C ILE A 24 10.18 3.10 10.32
N ILE A 25 10.46 2.29 9.30
CA ILE A 25 9.72 1.04 9.05
C ILE A 25 9.84 0.09 10.27
N LEU A 26 10.87 0.13 11.14
CA LEU A 26 10.92 -0.71 12.36
C LEU A 26 10.02 -0.22 13.50
N LYS A 27 9.67 1.06 13.53
CA LYS A 27 8.85 1.69 14.59
C LYS A 27 7.36 1.77 14.24
N SER A 28 6.97 1.62 12.97
CA SER A 28 5.57 1.53 12.54
C SER A 28 4.76 0.54 13.39
N ASN A 29 3.75 1.04 14.10
CA ASN A 29 2.77 0.20 14.80
C ASN A 29 2.05 -0.72 13.79
N MET A 30 1.73 -0.19 12.61
CA MET A 30 1.14 -0.98 11.53
C MET A 30 2.03 -2.15 11.12
N ARG A 31 3.34 -1.93 10.93
CA ARG A 31 4.25 -3.04 10.59
C ARG A 31 4.34 -4.07 11.71
N GLN A 32 4.44 -3.64 12.96
CA GLN A 32 4.51 -4.57 14.09
C GLN A 32 3.26 -5.46 14.11
N GLN A 33 2.08 -4.87 13.90
CA GLN A 33 0.81 -5.60 13.78
C GLN A 33 0.78 -6.56 12.57
N ILE A 34 1.40 -6.19 11.45
CA ILE A 34 1.48 -7.06 10.27
C ILE A 34 2.41 -8.26 10.55
N LEU A 35 3.53 -8.04 11.23
CA LEU A 35 4.53 -9.07 11.52
C LEU A 35 4.10 -10.02 12.63
N ASN A 36 3.41 -9.53 13.66
CA ASN A 36 2.89 -10.37 14.75
C ASN A 36 1.53 -11.02 14.40
N GLY A 37 0.93 -10.66 13.26
CA GLY A 37 -0.36 -11.19 12.79
C GLY A 37 -1.60 -10.53 13.40
N SER A 38 -1.45 -9.47 14.19
CA SER A 38 -2.56 -8.76 14.84
C SER A 38 -3.20 -7.66 13.99
N PHE A 39 -2.72 -7.43 12.76
CA PHE A 39 -3.27 -6.43 11.83
C PHE A 39 -4.71 -6.74 11.38
N GLY A 40 -5.21 -7.95 11.63
CA GLY A 40 -6.58 -8.34 11.31
C GLY A 40 -6.79 -8.72 9.84
N PHE A 41 -5.82 -9.40 9.23
CA PHE A 41 -6.01 -9.99 7.90
C PHE A 41 -7.21 -10.95 7.91
N SER A 42 -8.01 -10.91 6.84
CA SER A 42 -9.07 -11.91 6.62
C SER A 42 -8.49 -13.33 6.60
N GLN A 43 -9.34 -14.30 6.97
CA GLN A 43 -8.97 -15.71 6.89
C GLN A 43 -8.54 -16.07 5.46
N SER A 44 -7.62 -17.03 5.35
CA SER A 44 -7.13 -17.49 4.06
C SER A 44 -8.30 -18.01 3.21
N SER A 45 -8.33 -17.62 1.95
CA SER A 45 -9.42 -17.93 1.03
C SER A 45 -8.90 -18.70 -0.18
N LYS A 46 -9.79 -19.41 -0.87
CA LYS A 46 -9.44 -20.09 -2.12
C LYS A 46 -9.06 -19.03 -3.16
N PHE A 47 -7.93 -19.25 -3.82
CA PHE A 47 -7.53 -18.41 -4.95
C PHE A 47 -8.57 -18.57 -6.09
N PRO A 48 -8.90 -17.49 -6.83
CA PRO A 48 -9.82 -17.60 -7.96
C PRO A 48 -9.35 -18.71 -8.91
N GLU A 49 -10.26 -19.59 -9.32
CA GLU A 49 -9.98 -20.68 -10.26
C GLU A 49 -8.98 -21.74 -9.75
N SER A 50 -8.78 -21.85 -8.42
CA SER A 50 -7.93 -22.88 -7.82
C SER A 50 -8.45 -23.37 -6.47
N ASP A 51 -8.20 -24.64 -6.14
CA ASP A 51 -8.47 -25.19 -4.80
C ASP A 51 -7.40 -24.81 -3.76
N LYS A 52 -6.36 -24.07 -4.16
CA LYS A 52 -5.34 -23.60 -3.25
C LYS A 52 -5.89 -22.51 -2.33
N ILE A 53 -5.83 -22.77 -1.03
CA ILE A 53 -6.12 -21.79 0.01
C ILE A 53 -4.86 -20.95 0.25
N VAL A 54 -4.97 -19.64 0.07
CA VAL A 54 -3.84 -18.71 0.20
C VAL A 54 -4.17 -17.57 1.18
N PRO A 55 -3.18 -17.06 1.92
CA PRO A 55 -3.39 -15.92 2.79
C PRO A 55 -3.54 -14.63 1.98
N TYR A 56 -4.24 -13.65 2.55
CA TYR A 56 -4.16 -12.27 2.08
C TYR A 56 -2.76 -11.71 2.38
N VAL A 57 -2.18 -11.03 1.40
CA VAL A 57 -0.82 -10.47 1.48
C VAL A 57 -0.81 -9.01 1.10
N ILE A 58 0.08 -8.25 1.73
CA ILE A 58 0.45 -6.90 1.35
C ILE A 58 1.62 -7.01 0.37
N ILE A 59 1.56 -6.22 -0.69
CA ILE A 59 2.66 -6.12 -1.65
C ILE A 59 3.61 -5.03 -1.17
N GLY A 60 4.79 -5.43 -0.73
CA GLY A 60 5.86 -4.56 -0.27
C GLY A 60 6.90 -4.26 -1.36
N ASN A 61 7.69 -3.20 -1.12
CA ASN A 61 8.92 -2.94 -1.86
C ASN A 61 10.05 -3.91 -1.43
N GLU A 62 11.20 -3.81 -2.10
CA GLU A 62 12.36 -4.68 -1.86
C GLU A 62 12.93 -4.56 -0.43
N ALA A 63 12.70 -3.43 0.24
CA ALA A 63 13.16 -3.16 1.61
C ALA A 63 12.40 -3.98 2.67
N PHE A 64 11.20 -4.50 2.34
CA PHE A 64 10.50 -5.39 3.25
C PHE A 64 11.16 -6.76 3.33
N ARG A 65 11.08 -7.39 4.51
CA ARG A 65 11.38 -8.81 4.67
C ARG A 65 10.18 -9.61 4.18
N LEU A 66 10.45 -10.75 3.53
CA LEU A 66 9.40 -11.68 3.14
C LEU A 66 8.70 -12.19 4.41
N HIS A 67 7.37 -12.19 4.42
CA HIS A 67 6.57 -12.63 5.55
C HIS A 67 5.32 -13.35 5.03
N LYS A 68 4.64 -14.13 5.88
CA LYS A 68 3.39 -14.82 5.51
C LYS A 68 2.36 -13.89 4.88
N HIS A 69 2.32 -12.63 5.34
CA HIS A 69 1.40 -11.58 4.88
C HIS A 69 2.10 -10.47 4.08
N ILE A 70 3.37 -10.63 3.70
CA ILE A 70 4.10 -9.63 2.89
C ILE A 70 4.78 -10.34 1.73
N MET A 71 4.37 -9.95 0.53
CA MET A 71 4.98 -10.39 -0.72
C MET A 71 5.89 -9.28 -1.26
N LYS A 72 7.08 -9.64 -1.72
CA LYS A 72 8.08 -8.70 -2.23
C LYS A 72 8.67 -9.19 -3.55
N PRO A 73 9.27 -8.30 -4.37
CA PRO A 73 9.90 -8.72 -5.61
C PRO A 73 11.11 -9.64 -5.35
N TYR A 74 11.36 -10.54 -6.29
CA TYR A 74 12.61 -11.29 -6.40
C TYR A 74 13.79 -10.34 -6.65
N THR A 75 14.98 -10.76 -6.22
CA THR A 75 16.20 -9.95 -6.39
C THR A 75 16.59 -9.84 -7.86
N ARG A 76 17.30 -8.76 -8.23
CA ARG A 76 17.79 -8.59 -9.61
C ARG A 76 18.70 -9.72 -10.09
N LYS A 77 19.40 -10.40 -9.17
CA LYS A 77 20.26 -11.54 -9.50
C LYS A 77 19.40 -12.73 -9.94
N SER A 78 18.41 -13.10 -9.12
CA SER A 78 17.56 -14.26 -9.39
C SER A 78 16.67 -14.08 -10.64
N THR A 79 16.23 -12.86 -10.94
CA THR A 79 15.50 -12.57 -12.18
C THR A 79 16.32 -12.75 -13.46
N ARG A 80 17.67 -12.68 -13.40
CA ARG A 80 18.52 -12.91 -14.58
C ARG A 80 18.58 -14.39 -14.95
N ASP A 81 18.52 -15.25 -13.95
CA ASP A 81 18.65 -16.69 -14.12
C ASP A 81 17.27 -17.36 -14.35
N ASN A 82 16.17 -16.69 -13.99
CA ASN A 82 14.82 -17.24 -14.10
C ASN A 82 13.82 -16.24 -14.72
N HIS A 83 13.34 -16.55 -15.92
CA HIS A 83 12.34 -15.73 -16.61
C HIS A 83 11.01 -15.64 -15.86
N LEU A 84 10.59 -16.68 -15.14
CA LEU A 84 9.33 -16.67 -14.39
C LEU A 84 9.37 -15.64 -13.24
N GLU A 85 10.53 -15.44 -12.62
CA GLU A 85 10.71 -14.41 -11.60
C GLU A 85 10.65 -13.00 -12.19
N THR A 86 11.13 -12.83 -13.42
CA THR A 86 10.98 -11.56 -14.16
C THR A 86 9.50 -11.25 -14.41
N VAL A 87 8.73 -12.25 -14.89
CA VAL A 87 7.27 -12.11 -15.10
C VAL A 87 6.56 -11.80 -13.78
N PHE A 88 6.94 -12.48 -12.69
CA PHE A 88 6.40 -12.20 -11.36
C PHE A 88 6.68 -10.77 -10.92
N ASN A 89 7.92 -10.30 -11.01
CA ASN A 89 8.30 -8.93 -10.62
C ASN A 89 7.60 -7.86 -11.46
N TYR A 90 7.37 -8.15 -12.75
CA TYR A 90 6.58 -7.28 -13.62
C TYR A 90 5.13 -7.17 -13.13
N ARG A 91 4.47 -8.30 -12.84
CA ARG A 91 3.10 -8.32 -12.29
C ARG A 91 3.02 -7.61 -10.93
N LEU A 92 4.00 -7.84 -10.06
CA LEU A 92 4.07 -7.20 -8.75
C LEU A 92 4.23 -5.67 -8.88
N SER A 93 5.05 -5.21 -9.84
CA SER A 93 5.17 -3.78 -10.17
C SER A 93 3.85 -3.18 -10.66
N ARG A 94 3.08 -3.90 -11.49
CA ARG A 94 1.75 -3.44 -11.92
C ARG A 94 0.79 -3.21 -10.76
N VAL A 95 0.86 -4.03 -9.71
CA VAL A 95 0.04 -3.80 -8.51
C VAL A 95 0.54 -2.59 -7.72
N ARG A 96 1.85 -2.35 -7.67
CA ARG A 96 2.39 -1.13 -7.04
C ARG A 96 1.90 0.15 -7.73
N ASN A 97 1.77 0.14 -9.06
CA ASN A 97 1.19 1.25 -9.81
C ASN A 97 -0.24 1.59 -9.35
N VAL A 98 -1.00 0.66 -8.76
CA VAL A 98 -2.32 0.96 -8.20
C VAL A 98 -2.21 1.93 -7.03
N SER A 99 -1.22 1.74 -6.15
CA SER A 99 -0.99 2.66 -5.03
C SER A 99 -0.57 4.04 -5.51
N GLU A 100 0.33 4.11 -6.51
CA GLU A 100 0.78 5.37 -7.11
C GLU A 100 -0.37 6.10 -7.80
N ASN A 101 -1.19 5.37 -8.57
CA ASN A 101 -2.38 5.92 -9.21
C ASN A 101 -3.42 6.41 -8.19
N ALA A 102 -3.57 5.74 -7.05
CA ALA A 102 -4.48 6.20 -5.99
C ALA A 102 -4.00 7.52 -5.37
N PHE A 103 -2.70 7.68 -5.14
CA PHE A 103 -2.13 8.98 -4.74
C PHE A 103 -2.27 10.03 -5.84
N GLY A 104 -2.08 9.66 -7.11
CA GLY A 104 -2.33 10.56 -8.24
C GLY A 104 -3.77 11.08 -8.26
N LEU A 105 -4.75 10.19 -8.08
CA LEU A 105 -6.18 10.56 -7.99
C LEU A 105 -6.47 11.40 -6.73
N LEU A 106 -5.87 11.07 -5.60
CA LEU A 106 -5.96 11.85 -4.36
C LEU A 106 -5.51 13.29 -4.62
N SER A 107 -4.32 13.49 -5.20
CA SER A 107 -3.79 14.82 -5.50
C SER A 107 -4.62 15.57 -6.54
N GLN A 108 -5.18 14.87 -7.53
CA GLN A 108 -6.08 15.48 -8.52
C GLN A 108 -7.37 16.02 -7.88
N ASN A 109 -7.95 15.27 -6.94
CA ASN A 109 -9.15 15.68 -6.20
C ASN A 109 -8.83 16.79 -5.19
N PHE A 110 -7.72 16.64 -4.46
CA PHE A 110 -7.27 17.57 -3.43
C PHE A 110 -6.02 18.31 -3.91
N ARG A 111 -6.24 19.36 -4.70
CA ARG A 111 -5.16 20.13 -5.34
C ARG A 111 -4.16 20.77 -4.37
N ILE A 112 -4.46 20.80 -3.06
CA ILE A 112 -3.54 21.24 -2.01
C ILE A 112 -2.20 20.49 -2.05
N PHE A 113 -2.18 19.23 -2.50
CA PHE A 113 -0.96 18.43 -2.61
C PHE A 113 -0.06 18.81 -3.80
N TYR A 114 -0.49 19.72 -4.69
CA TYR A 114 0.36 20.23 -5.78
C TYR A 114 1.17 21.46 -5.41
N GLN A 115 0.93 22.03 -4.23
CA GLN A 115 1.62 23.22 -3.77
C GLN A 115 2.38 22.93 -2.47
N PRO A 116 3.45 23.69 -2.18
CA PRO A 116 4.09 23.63 -0.87
C PRO A 116 3.05 23.95 0.23
N ILE A 117 2.90 23.04 1.19
CA ILE A 117 1.95 23.18 2.30
C ILE A 117 2.70 23.82 3.48
N ASN A 118 2.40 25.08 3.77
CA ASN A 118 2.98 25.80 4.90
C ASN A 118 2.10 25.67 6.15
N LEU A 119 2.04 24.47 6.72
CA LEU A 119 1.28 24.15 7.94
C LEU A 119 2.19 23.41 8.93
N GLU A 120 1.79 23.41 10.19
CA GLU A 120 2.45 22.59 11.22
C GLU A 120 2.30 21.10 10.88
N ALA A 121 3.31 20.29 11.20
CA ALA A 121 3.32 18.85 10.91
C ALA A 121 2.09 18.12 11.47
N THR A 122 1.63 18.48 12.67
CA THR A 122 0.44 17.94 13.31
C THR A 122 -0.82 18.16 12.47
N ILE A 123 -0.98 19.36 11.90
CA ILE A 123 -2.10 19.72 11.03
C ILE A 123 -1.99 19.01 9.67
N ILE A 124 -0.77 18.79 9.18
CA ILE A 124 -0.53 18.05 7.94
C ILE A 124 -0.95 16.58 8.09
N ASP A 125 -0.69 15.96 9.24
CA ASP A 125 -1.11 14.58 9.50
C ASP A 125 -2.64 14.47 9.47
N ASP A 126 -3.34 15.39 10.13
CA ASP A 126 -4.81 15.47 10.10
C ASP A 126 -5.34 15.72 8.68
N LEU A 127 -4.70 16.63 7.92
CA LEU A 127 -5.05 16.91 6.53
C LEU A 127 -4.94 15.64 5.66
N ILE A 128 -3.85 14.89 5.78
CA ILE A 128 -3.64 13.65 5.03
C ILE A 128 -4.71 12.62 5.41
N TRP A 129 -4.99 12.44 6.70
CA TRP A 129 -6.06 11.56 7.17
C TRP A 129 -7.41 11.91 6.56
N VAL A 130 -7.81 13.18 6.65
CA VAL A 130 -9.09 13.67 6.12
C VAL A 130 -9.15 13.47 4.61
N CYS A 131 -8.11 13.86 3.86
CA CYS A 131 -8.07 13.67 2.42
C CYS A 131 -8.20 12.20 2.00
N CYS A 132 -7.52 11.28 2.70
CA CYS A 132 -7.62 9.85 2.39
C CYS A 132 -9.01 9.28 2.71
N CYS A 133 -9.62 9.70 3.82
CA CYS A 133 -10.99 9.32 4.19
C CYS A 133 -12.01 9.84 3.16
N LEU A 134 -11.93 11.12 2.80
CA LEU A 134 -12.80 11.73 1.80
C LEU A 134 -12.61 11.08 0.43
N HIS A 135 -11.37 10.79 0.03
CA HIS A 135 -11.09 10.07 -1.21
C HIS A 135 -11.76 8.70 -1.26
N LYS A 136 -11.73 7.95 -0.15
CA LYS A 136 -12.42 6.67 -0.05
C LYS A 136 -13.93 6.83 -0.28
N MET A 137 -14.56 7.81 0.37
CA MET A 137 -15.99 8.09 0.22
C MET A 137 -16.34 8.50 -1.23
N LEU A 138 -15.56 9.41 -1.83
CA LEU A 138 -15.74 9.81 -3.23
C LEU A 138 -15.60 8.62 -4.18
N ARG A 139 -14.64 7.72 -3.91
CA ARG A 139 -14.48 6.51 -4.71
C ARG A 139 -15.65 5.54 -4.57
N GLU A 140 -16.19 5.39 -3.37
CA GLU A 140 -17.37 4.54 -3.15
C GLU A 140 -18.58 5.08 -3.91
N GLY A 141 -18.88 6.38 -3.79
CA GLY A 141 -19.97 7.01 -4.55
C GLY A 141 -19.78 6.91 -6.08
N TYR A 142 -18.54 7.08 -6.58
CA TYR A 142 -18.24 6.89 -8.00
C TYR A 142 -18.55 5.46 -8.48
N LEU A 143 -18.17 4.45 -7.70
CA LEU A 143 -18.38 3.04 -8.04
C LEU A 143 -19.84 2.61 -7.93
N GLU A 144 -20.65 3.26 -7.08
CA GLU A 144 -22.09 3.03 -7.00
C GLU A 144 -22.83 3.61 -8.20
N THR A 145 -22.41 4.80 -8.64
CA THR A 145 -23.07 5.53 -9.75
C THR A 145 -22.69 4.96 -11.13
N ASN A 146 -21.51 4.35 -11.28
CA ASN A 146 -20.98 3.86 -12.56
C ASN A 146 -20.92 2.33 -12.62
N LYS A 147 -21.89 1.65 -12.01
CA LYS A 147 -22.03 0.19 -12.03
C LYS A 147 -22.86 -0.31 -13.21
#